data_AF-A0AAC9Y0D0-F1
#
_entry.id   AF-A0AAC9Y0D0-F1
#
_cell.length_a   1.000
_cell.length_b   1.000
_cell.length_c   1.000
_cell.angle_alpha   90.00
_cell.angle_beta   90.00
_cell.angle_gamma   90.00
#
_symmetry.space_group_name_H-M   'P 1'
#
loop_
_entity.id
_entity.type
_entity.pdbx_description
1 polymer ?
#
loop_
_entity_poly.entity_id
_entity_poly.type
_entity_poly.pdbx_seq_one_letter_code
_entity_poly.pdbx_strand_id
1 'polypeptide(L)' 'MVKLFFNDGSKIALQQNDTLSAFGSTNGSRHKLTIKDCAAADIVAKISHFVKDTPAFILENSPSETYHSSNLIMITTR' A
#
# COMPACT_ATOMS: atom_id res chain seq x y z
N MET A 1 -6.36 0.03 -12.19
CA MET A 1 -6.14 0.93 -11.03
C MET A 1 -6.45 0.16 -9.75
N VAL A 2 -5.70 0.36 -8.66
CA VAL A 2 -5.97 -0.29 -7.36
C VAL A 2 -6.51 0.73 -6.37
N LYS A 3 -7.49 0.35 -5.55
CA LYS A 3 -8.00 1.21 -4.47
C LYS A 3 -7.89 0.52 -3.12
N LEU A 4 -7.35 1.24 -2.15
CA LEU A 4 -7.26 0.85 -0.74
C LEU A 4 -8.30 1.63 0.06
N PHE A 5 -9.01 0.95 0.95
CA PHE A 5 -10.02 1.54 1.82
C PHE A 5 -9.68 1.26 3.27
N PHE A 6 -9.78 2.29 4.11
CA PHE A 6 -9.41 2.21 5.51
C PHE A 6 -10.61 2.41 6.43
N ASN A 7 -10.50 1.94 7.68
CA ASN A 7 -11.55 2.01 8.69
C ASN A 7 -11.92 3.45 9.11
N ASP A 8 -11.01 4.40 8.95
CA ASP A 8 -11.19 5.83 9.24
C ASP A 8 -11.89 6.58 8.11
N GLY A 9 -12.28 5.88 7.04
CA GLY A 9 -12.93 6.44 5.86
C GLY A 9 -11.96 7.00 4.82
N SER A 10 -10.65 7.01 5.10
CA SER A 10 -9.64 7.37 4.11
C SER A 10 -9.59 6.33 2.99
N LYS A 11 -9.15 6.78 1.80
CA LYS A 11 -9.03 5.94 0.62
C LYS A 11 -7.83 6.37 -0.21
N ILE A 12 -7.14 5.39 -0.78
CA ILE A 12 -6.01 5.63 -1.68
C ILE A 12 -6.35 5.02 -3.04
N ALA A 13 -6.15 5.79 -4.11
CA ALA A 13 -6.20 5.27 -5.47
C ALA A 13 -4.76 5.16 -6.00
N LEU A 14 -4.28 3.93 -6.14
CA LEU A 14 -2.96 3.62 -6.67
C LEU A 14 -3.02 3.46 -8.19
N GLN A 15 -2.17 4.23 -8.85
CA GLN A 15 -1.93 4.22 -10.27
C GLN A 15 -0.66 3.42 -10.60
N GLN A 16 -0.44 3.19 -11.89
CA GLN A 16 0.81 2.65 -12.37
C GLN A 16 1.97 3.59 -12.00
N ASN A 17 3.08 3.00 -11.56
CA ASN A 17 4.30 3.63 -11.05
C ASN A 17 4.18 4.29 -9.66
N ASP A 18 3.02 4.24 -9.01
CA ASP A 18 2.93 4.63 -7.60
C ASP A 18 3.78 3.71 -6.73
N THR A 19 4.39 4.27 -5.70
CA THR A 19 5.24 3.54 -4.75
C THR A 19 4.73 3.71 -3.33
N LEU A 20 4.43 2.59 -2.68
CA LEU A 20 4.19 2.51 -1.24
C LEU A 20 5.53 2.33 -0.55
N SER A 21 5.80 3.15 0.47
CA SER A 21 7.04 3.09 1.26
C SER A 21 6.71 2.90 2.74
N ALA A 22 7.17 1.79 3.30
CA ALA A 22 6.89 1.42 4.68
C ALA A 22 7.83 2.10 5.68
N PHE A 23 7.29 2.40 6.86
CA PHE A 23 8.05 2.79 8.04
C PHE A 23 8.21 1.59 8.97
N GLY A 24 9.44 1.37 9.44
CA GLY A 24 9.69 0.42 10.53
C GLY A 24 9.46 -1.04 10.14
N SER A 25 10.20 -1.55 9.16
CA SER A 25 10.40 -3.01 9.11
C SER A 25 11.23 -3.44 10.29
N THR A 26 10.95 -4.64 10.78
CA THR A 26 11.68 -5.34 11.85
C THR A 26 13.20 -5.36 11.65
N ASN A 27 13.68 -5.12 10.42
CA ASN A 27 15.10 -5.12 10.06
C ASN A 27 15.68 -3.75 9.68
N GLY A 28 14.97 -2.63 9.93
CA GLY A 28 15.43 -1.28 9.60
C GLY A 28 15.50 -0.97 8.09
N SER A 29 15.14 -1.93 7.25
CA SER A 29 15.04 -1.78 5.79
C SER A 29 13.77 -1.02 5.40
N ARG A 30 13.90 -0.03 4.51
CA ARG A 30 12.74 0.60 3.85
C ARG A 30 12.16 -0.40 2.85
N HIS A 31 11.01 -0.99 3.17
CA HIS A 31 10.28 -1.80 2.19
C HIS A 31 9.51 -0.88 1.27
N LYS A 32 9.73 -1.06 -0.03
CA LYS A 32 9.02 -0.32 -1.06
C LYS A 32 8.26 -1.28 -1.96
N LEU A 33 7.02 -0.95 -2.27
CA LEU A 33 6.22 -1.64 -3.28
C LEU A 33 5.83 -0.66 -4.37
N THR A 34 6.40 -0.82 -5.56
CA THR A 34 6.00 -0.06 -6.74
C THR A 34 4.96 -0.83 -7.53
N ILE A 35 3.86 -0.16 -7.86
CA ILE A 35 2.78 -0.68 -8.69
C ILE A 35 3.23 -0.64 -10.16
N LYS A 36 3.54 -1.78 -10.75
CA LYS A 36 3.91 -1.91 -12.18
C LYS A 36 2.99 -2.90 -12.86
N ASP A 37 2.94 -2.87 -14.21
CA ASP A 37 2.09 -3.72 -15.06
C ASP A 37 2.08 -5.19 -14.62
N CYS A 38 1.13 -5.53 -13.76
CA CYS A 38 0.90 -6.84 -13.19
C CYS A 38 -0.58 -7.14 -13.37
N ALA A 39 -0.94 -8.42 -13.49
CA ALA A 39 -2.34 -8.80 -13.46
C ALA A 39 -2.98 -8.34 -12.13
N ALA A 40 -4.29 -8.02 -12.17
CA ALA A 40 -5.00 -7.49 -11.01
C ALA A 40 -4.93 -8.41 -9.78
N ALA A 41 -4.94 -9.74 -9.96
CA ALA A 41 -4.79 -10.67 -8.85
C ALA A 41 -3.40 -10.56 -8.19
N ASP A 42 -2.34 -10.42 -9.00
CA ASP A 42 -0.96 -10.34 -8.52
C ASP A 42 -0.72 -9.05 -7.73
N ILE A 43 -1.32 -7.93 -8.14
CA ILE A 43 -1.15 -6.65 -7.44
C ILE A 43 -1.84 -6.69 -6.08
N VAL A 44 -3.03 -7.29 -5.97
CA VAL A 44 -3.73 -7.46 -4.69
C VAL A 44 -2.91 -8.34 -3.75
N ALA A 45 -2.35 -9.45 -4.24
CA ALA A 45 -1.51 -10.32 -3.45
C ALA A 45 -0.23 -9.60 -2.95
N LYS A 46 0.45 -8.85 -3.83
CA LYS A 46 1.64 -8.06 -3.47
C LYS A 46 1.34 -7.00 -2.42
N ILE A 47 0.24 -6.26 -2.57
CA ILE A 47 -0.17 -5.26 -1.57
C ILE A 47 -0.53 -5.95 -0.26
N SER A 48 -1.27 -7.06 -0.29
CA SER A 48 -1.64 -7.81 0.91
C SER A 48 -0.42 -8.33 1.68
N HIS A 49 0.60 -8.78 0.96
CA HIS A 49 1.87 -9.19 1.58
C HIS A 49 2.63 -7.99 2.14
N PHE A 50 2.69 -6.89 1.39
CA PHE A 50 3.35 -5.66 1.83
C PHE A 50 2.74 -5.14 3.13
N VAL A 51 1.41 -5.00 3.22
CA VAL A 51 0.73 -4.45 4.41
C VAL A 51 0.76 -5.41 5.61
N LYS A 52 0.90 -6.71 5.37
CA LYS A 52 1.07 -7.70 6.46
C LYS A 52 2.41 -7.53 7.18
N ASP A 53 3.46 -7.22 6.43
CA ASP A 53 4.82 -7.09 6.96
C ASP A 53 5.20 -5.66 7.37
N THR A 54 4.30 -4.69 7.13
CA THR A 54 4.58 -3.27 7.34
C THR A 54 3.51 -2.66 8.26
N PRO A 55 3.88 -2.15 9.45
CA PRO A 55 2.89 -1.57 10.37
C PRO A 55 2.22 -0.31 9.83
N ALA A 56 2.99 0.52 9.10
CA ALA A 56 2.54 1.75 8.48
C ALA A 56 3.35 2.06 7.22
N PHE A 57 2.76 2.84 6.31
CA PHE A 57 3.39 3.25 5.06
C PHE A 57 2.90 4.62 4.59
N ILE A 58 3.69 5.27 3.73
CA ILE A 58 3.27 6.42 2.93
C ILE A 58 3.09 6.02 1.48
N LEU A 59 2.32 6.82 0.76
CA LEU A 59 2.38 6.89 -0.69
C LEU A 59 3.44 7.93 -1.07
N GLU A 60 4.47 7.57 -1.83
CA GLU A 60 5.61 8.48 -2.09
C GLU A 60 5.23 9.73 -2.88
N ASN A 61 4.19 9.67 -3.70
CA ASN A 61 3.67 10.84 -4.42
C ASN A 61 2.84 11.79 -3.51
N SER A 62 2.49 11.34 -2.30
CA SER A 62 1.73 12.08 -1.29
C SER A 62 2.28 11.78 0.12
N PRO A 63 3.52 12.18 0.43
CA PRO A 63 4.25 11.74 1.62
C PRO A 63 3.74 12.38 2.92
N SER A 64 2.81 13.34 2.84
CA SER A 64 2.20 14.00 4.00
C SER A 64 1.22 13.11 4.77
N GLU A 65 0.75 12.01 4.17
CA GLU A 65 -0.20 11.09 4.78
C GLU A 65 0.45 9.74 5.10
N THR A 66 0.38 9.34 6.37
CA THR A 66 0.80 8.00 6.82
C THR A 66 -0.43 7.14 7.01
N TYR A 67 -0.43 5.98 6.36
CA TYR A 67 -1.49 4.99 6.44
C TYR A 67 -1.05 3.82 7.32
N HIS A 68 -1.94 3.39 8.21
CA HIS A 68 -1.70 2.25 9.09
C HIS A 68 -2.28 0.98 8.48
N SER A 69 -1.48 -0.07 8.38
CA SER A 69 -1.93 -1.34 7.78
C SER A 69 -3.04 -2.01 8.58
N SER A 70 -3.08 -1.79 9.90
CA SER A 70 -4.19 -2.23 10.78
C SER A 70 -5.54 -1.60 10.42
N ASN A 71 -5.53 -0.47 9.72
CA ASN A 71 -6.74 0.23 9.30
C ASN A 71 -7.23 -0.22 7.93
N LEU A 72 -6.42 -0.94 7.15
CA LEU A 72 -6.81 -1.39 5.81
C LEU A 72 -7.87 -2.49 5.91
N ILE A 73 -9.04 -2.23 5.33
CA ILE A 73 -10.18 -3.16 5.36
C ILE A 73 -10.49 -3.79 4.00
N MET A 74 -10.10 -3.15 2.90
CA MET A 74 -10.43 -3.63 1.56
C MET A 74 -9.43 -3.16 0.51
N ILE A 75 -9.07 -4.07 -0.39
CA ILE A 75 -8.30 -3.80 -1.61
C ILE A 75 -9.21 -4.15 -2.79
N THR A 76 -9.37 -3.21 -3.73
CA THR A 76 -10.15 -3.47 -4.95
C THR A 76 -9.34 -3.13 -6.19
N THR A 77 -9.55 -3.91 -7.24
CA THR A 77 -8.98 -3.67 -8.57
C THR A 77 -10.11 -3.45 -9.56
N ARG A 78 -10.02 -2.35 -10.32
CA ARG A 78 -10.87 -2.08 -11.48
C ARG A 78 -10.04 -1.52 -12.62
#